data_AF-A0A9W9U6J0-F1
#
_entry.id   AF-A0A9W9U6J0-F1
#
_cell.length_a   1.000
_cell.length_b   1.000
_cell.length_c   1.000
_cell.angle_alpha   90.00
_cell.angle_beta   90.00
_cell.angle_gamma   90.00
#
_symmetry.space_group_name_H-M   'P 1'
#
loop_
_entity.id
_entity.type
_entity.pdbx_description
1 polymer ?
#
loop_
_entity_poly.entity_id
_entity_poly.type
_entity_poly.pdbx_seq_one_letter_code
_entity_poly.pdbx_strand_id
1 'polypeptide(L)'
;MEEPKVEDDRIPILKMEDQNFENHSIPSKQSPTFDTPIVSAVSLPPGYWAHMAKEREYRFGRRAIRTPGTLLYSMRDLPSRREPILRAPNSRKRIWPMNGRDLIELINQKPHNTEALYAQVVADKALEGQAACTNCLAGDGLYPVCVRVSGQYHCANCHHGRQQDRCSLRPATSLGAGENNPEGEGNSPLQGTERASKSIEAGNIDIAEKIGNLLLLEEKELARLHDMVAKKEDLIQTLKAIQESLSVSSRLR
;
A
#
# COMPACT_ATOMS: atom_id res chain seq x y z
N MET A 1 -45.34 51.50 -34.07
CA MET A 1 -44.24 50.73 -33.47
C MET A 1 -44.70 50.41 -32.06
N GLU A 2 -45.26 49.21 -31.89
CA GLU A 2 -45.82 48.74 -30.63
C GLU A 2 -44.74 47.95 -29.89
N GLU A 3 -44.56 48.26 -28.60
CA GLU A 3 -43.59 47.62 -27.71
C GLU A 3 -44.09 46.23 -27.27
N PRO A 4 -43.20 45.22 -27.22
CA PRO A 4 -43.56 43.89 -26.74
C PRO A 4 -43.64 43.87 -25.21
N LYS A 5 -44.78 43.39 -24.69
CA LYS A 5 -45.01 43.12 -23.26
C LYS A 5 -44.22 41.87 -22.84
N VAL A 6 -43.43 42.00 -21.79
CA VAL A 6 -42.70 40.91 -21.14
C VAL A 6 -43.63 40.27 -20.10
N GLU A 7 -44.02 39.02 -20.33
CA GLU A 7 -44.76 38.20 -19.36
C GLU A 7 -43.79 37.63 -18.29
N ASP A 8 -44.16 37.82 -17.02
CA ASP A 8 -43.42 37.45 -15.81
C ASP A 8 -43.73 35.98 -15.44
N ASP A 9 -42.90 35.05 -15.92
CA ASP A 9 -42.97 33.62 -15.59
C ASP A 9 -42.46 33.36 -14.16
N ARG A 10 -43.36 33.51 -13.19
CA ARG A 10 -43.12 33.12 -11.80
C ARG A 10 -43.22 31.60 -11.65
N ILE A 11 -42.06 30.98 -11.40
CA ILE A 11 -41.91 29.56 -11.09
C ILE A 11 -42.71 29.19 -9.83
N PRO A 12 -43.53 28.12 -9.84
CA PRO A 12 -44.26 27.66 -8.66
C PRO A 12 -43.31 27.05 -7.63
N ILE A 13 -43.34 27.59 -6.40
CA ILE A 13 -42.66 27.02 -5.24
C ILE A 13 -43.41 25.74 -4.83
N LEU A 14 -42.86 24.58 -5.17
CA LEU A 14 -43.30 23.28 -4.67
C LEU A 14 -42.99 23.19 -3.17
N LYS A 15 -44.04 23.18 -2.35
CA LYS A 15 -43.96 22.86 -0.92
C LYS A 15 -43.61 21.38 -0.78
N MET A 16 -42.40 21.08 -0.32
CA MET A 16 -42.02 19.73 0.09
C MET A 16 -42.67 19.43 1.43
N GLU A 17 -43.55 18.44 1.45
CA GLU A 17 -44.17 17.89 2.66
C GLU A 17 -43.16 17.08 3.48
N ASP A 18 -43.25 17.25 4.80
CA ASP A 18 -42.41 16.63 5.81
C ASP A 18 -42.53 15.10 5.78
N GLN A 19 -41.56 14.42 5.16
CA GLN A 19 -41.40 12.97 5.31
C GLN A 19 -40.67 12.67 6.62
N ASN A 20 -41.47 12.16 7.56
CA ASN A 20 -41.10 11.62 8.85
C ASN A 20 -40.10 10.45 8.68
N PHE A 21 -38.80 10.72 8.76
CA PHE A 21 -37.77 9.68 8.75
C PHE A 21 -37.68 9.03 10.13
N GLU A 22 -38.19 7.80 10.22
CA GLU A 22 -37.99 6.95 11.39
C GLU A 22 -36.48 6.76 11.65
N ASN A 23 -36.08 7.04 12.89
CA ASN A 23 -34.73 6.89 13.41
C ASN A 23 -34.30 5.42 13.40
N HIS A 24 -33.76 4.96 12.27
CA HIS A 24 -32.90 3.79 12.25
C HIS A 24 -31.50 4.21 12.67
N SER A 25 -31.08 3.80 13.85
CA SER A 25 -29.73 3.96 14.36
C SER A 25 -28.73 3.31 13.39
N ILE A 26 -28.17 4.12 12.50
CA ILE A 26 -27.06 3.72 11.63
C ILE A 26 -25.91 3.32 12.54
N PRO A 27 -25.38 2.08 12.46
CA PRO A 27 -24.19 1.72 13.21
C PRO A 27 -23.10 2.71 12.86
N SER A 28 -22.56 3.38 13.87
CA SER A 28 -21.53 4.41 13.75
C SER A 28 -20.34 3.83 12.98
N LYS A 29 -20.35 4.02 11.66
CA LYS A 29 -19.19 3.88 10.80
C LYS A 29 -18.26 4.98 11.27
N GLN A 30 -17.33 4.64 12.15
CA GLN A 30 -16.18 5.49 12.41
C GLN A 30 -15.53 5.72 11.06
N SER A 31 -15.82 6.88 10.45
CA SER A 31 -15.16 7.33 9.24
C SER A 31 -13.67 7.25 9.55
N PRO A 32 -12.90 6.38 8.87
CA PRO A 32 -11.47 6.34 9.10
C PRO A 32 -10.98 7.78 9.01
N THR A 33 -10.25 8.25 10.03
CA THR A 33 -9.64 9.57 9.99
C THR A 33 -8.90 9.63 8.66
N PHE A 34 -9.36 10.51 7.77
CA PHE A 34 -9.03 10.51 6.34
C PHE A 34 -7.52 10.61 6.09
N ASP A 35 -6.73 10.87 7.14
CA ASP A 35 -5.29 10.98 7.12
C ASP A 35 -4.55 9.67 7.43
N THR A 36 -5.19 8.52 7.63
CA THR A 36 -4.44 7.27 7.90
C THR A 36 -4.19 6.51 6.59
N PRO A 37 -2.93 6.24 6.21
CA PRO A 37 -2.62 5.39 5.06
C PRO A 37 -3.18 4.00 5.25
N ILE A 38 -3.76 3.45 4.19
CA ILE A 38 -4.34 2.11 4.26
C ILE A 38 -3.20 1.08 4.18
N VAL A 39 -3.23 0.12 5.10
CA VAL A 39 -2.33 -1.04 5.12
C VAL A 39 -3.18 -2.29 4.88
N SER A 40 -3.00 -2.94 3.74
CA SER A 40 -3.80 -4.10 3.31
C SER A 40 -3.04 -4.95 2.28
N ALA A 41 -3.46 -6.20 2.11
CA ALA A 41 -2.99 -7.07 1.04
C ALA A 41 -3.91 -7.03 -0.20
N VAL A 42 -5.11 -6.48 -0.08
CA VAL A 42 -6.15 -6.49 -1.11
C VAL A 42 -6.15 -5.16 -1.85
N SER A 43 -6.16 -5.19 -3.18
CA SER A 43 -6.33 -4.00 -4.01
C SER A 43 -7.70 -3.35 -3.75
N LEU A 44 -7.71 -2.04 -3.55
CA LEU A 44 -8.93 -1.27 -3.27
C LEU A 44 -9.21 -0.30 -4.44
N PRO A 45 -10.49 0.02 -4.71
CA PRO A 45 -10.84 1.06 -5.67
C PRO A 45 -10.25 2.42 -5.24
N PRO A 46 -10.07 3.38 -6.17
CA PRO A 46 -9.57 4.72 -5.84
C PRO A 46 -10.39 5.37 -4.71
N GLY A 47 -9.70 5.84 -3.67
CA GLY A 47 -10.28 6.56 -2.55
C GLY A 47 -9.51 7.85 -2.26
N TYR A 48 -9.33 8.14 -0.97
CA TYR A 48 -8.74 9.39 -0.50
C TYR A 48 -7.29 9.58 -0.98
N TRP A 49 -6.42 8.57 -0.83
CA TRP A 49 -5.01 8.72 -1.18
C TRP A 49 -4.80 8.74 -2.68
N ALA A 50 -5.62 8.02 -3.45
CA ALA A 50 -5.62 8.11 -4.91
C ALA A 50 -5.98 9.53 -5.39
N HIS A 51 -7.01 10.14 -4.78
CA HIS A 51 -7.42 11.50 -5.07
C HIS A 51 -6.34 12.51 -4.68
N MET A 52 -5.85 12.41 -3.45
CA MET A 52 -4.79 13.26 -2.92
C MET A 52 -3.50 13.21 -3.72
N ALA A 53 -3.12 12.03 -4.22
CA ALA A 53 -1.96 11.90 -5.10
C ALA A 53 -2.11 12.80 -6.33
N LYS A 54 -3.29 12.81 -6.96
CA LYS A 54 -3.57 13.51 -8.23
C LYS A 54 -3.78 15.01 -8.06
N GLU A 55 -4.40 15.43 -6.95
CA GLU A 55 -4.70 16.84 -6.73
C GLU A 55 -3.53 17.63 -6.14
N ARG A 56 -2.70 17.00 -5.29
CA ARG A 56 -1.63 17.73 -4.61
C ARG A 56 -0.42 17.93 -5.48
N GLU A 57 0.01 19.18 -5.54
CA GLU A 57 1.33 19.53 -6.04
C GLU A 57 2.39 19.33 -4.95
N TYR A 58 2.92 18.11 -4.85
CA TYR A 58 4.05 17.81 -3.99
C TYR A 58 5.26 18.70 -4.33
N ARG A 59 6.05 19.06 -3.32
CA ARG A 59 7.17 20.03 -3.45
C ARG A 59 8.10 19.68 -4.62
N PHE A 60 8.44 18.40 -4.76
CA PHE A 60 9.33 17.91 -5.82
C PHE A 60 8.61 17.45 -7.09
N GLY A 61 7.28 17.33 -7.06
CA GLY A 61 6.47 16.95 -8.23
C GLY A 61 5.92 18.14 -9.02
N ARG A 62 5.75 19.32 -8.39
CA ARG A 62 5.09 20.50 -8.98
C ARG A 62 5.66 20.94 -10.33
N ARG A 63 7.00 20.95 -10.48
CA ARG A 63 7.61 21.32 -11.76
C ARG A 63 7.42 20.22 -12.79
N ALA A 64 7.75 18.98 -12.42
CA ALA A 64 7.69 17.84 -13.31
C ALA A 64 6.28 17.61 -13.88
N ILE A 65 5.23 17.66 -13.06
CA ILE A 65 3.84 17.48 -13.53
C ILE A 65 3.39 18.54 -14.56
N ARG A 66 4.09 19.68 -14.65
CA ARG A 66 3.84 20.75 -15.62
C ARG A 66 4.83 20.75 -16.79
N THR A 67 5.93 20.01 -16.71
CA THR A 67 6.96 19.95 -17.75
C THR A 67 6.70 18.77 -18.70
N PRO A 68 6.37 19.02 -19.97
CA PRO A 68 6.21 17.98 -20.98
C PRO A 68 7.44 17.06 -21.06
N GLY A 69 7.20 15.78 -21.32
CA GLY A 69 8.26 14.77 -21.43
C GLY A 69 8.74 14.17 -20.11
N THR A 70 8.33 14.69 -18.95
CA THR A 70 8.62 14.03 -17.67
C THR A 70 7.66 12.87 -17.41
N LEU A 71 8.07 11.95 -16.52
CA LEU A 71 7.24 10.81 -16.13
C LEU A 71 5.96 11.25 -15.38
N LEU A 72 6.05 12.24 -14.49
CA LEU A 72 4.84 12.77 -13.82
C LEU A 72 3.87 13.41 -14.80
N TYR A 73 4.39 14.12 -15.81
CA TYR A 73 3.55 14.71 -16.85
C TYR A 73 2.77 13.64 -17.61
N SER A 74 3.41 12.53 -18.00
CA SER A 74 2.72 11.44 -18.70
C SER A 74 1.66 10.72 -17.85
N MET A 75 1.82 10.72 -16.52
CA MET A 75 0.86 10.12 -15.58
C MET A 75 -0.28 11.05 -15.16
N ARG A 76 -0.16 12.36 -15.40
CA ARG A 76 -1.12 13.38 -14.93
C ARG A 76 -2.52 13.18 -15.47
N ASP A 77 -2.64 12.72 -16.71
CA ASP A 77 -3.95 12.62 -17.38
C ASP A 77 -4.51 11.18 -17.36
N LEU A 78 -3.76 10.23 -16.79
CA LEU A 78 -4.22 8.85 -16.62
C LEU A 78 -5.29 8.74 -15.52
N PRO A 79 -6.32 7.89 -15.68
CA PRO A 79 -7.34 7.72 -14.66
C PRO A 79 -6.78 7.08 -13.38
N SER A 80 -7.30 7.46 -12.23
CA SER A 80 -7.02 6.76 -10.97
C SER A 80 -7.66 5.39 -11.01
N ARG A 81 -6.89 4.34 -10.71
CA ARG A 81 -7.35 2.94 -10.83
C ARG A 81 -7.40 2.18 -9.53
N ARG A 82 -6.59 2.58 -8.55
CA ARG A 82 -6.58 1.95 -7.23
C ARG A 82 -6.15 2.92 -6.14
N GLU A 83 -6.50 2.55 -4.92
CA GLU A 83 -5.93 3.18 -3.73
C GLU A 83 -4.48 2.71 -3.53
N PRO A 84 -3.53 3.62 -3.29
CA PRO A 84 -2.17 3.25 -2.95
C PRO A 84 -2.14 2.72 -1.51
N ILE A 85 -1.78 1.45 -1.37
CA ILE A 85 -1.75 0.75 -0.08
C ILE A 85 -0.31 0.63 0.38
N LEU A 86 -0.05 0.88 1.66
CA LEU A 86 1.27 0.71 2.24
C LEU A 86 1.48 -0.73 2.68
N ARG A 87 2.72 -1.19 2.55
CA ARG A 87 3.14 -2.45 3.14
C ARG A 87 3.07 -2.32 4.66
N ALA A 88 2.57 -3.35 5.33
CA ALA A 88 2.65 -3.42 6.78
C ALA A 88 4.12 -3.33 7.24
N PRO A 89 4.41 -2.64 8.35
CA PRO A 89 5.74 -2.69 8.96
C PRO A 89 6.16 -4.15 9.15
N ASN A 90 7.21 -4.56 8.44
CA ASN A 90 7.88 -5.83 8.72
C ASN A 90 8.91 -5.58 9.83
N SER A 91 8.92 -6.47 10.81
CA SER A 91 9.57 -6.31 12.13
C SER A 91 11.09 -6.10 12.13
N ARG A 92 11.77 -6.02 10.98
CA ARG A 92 13.24 -6.09 10.95
C ARG A 92 14.01 -5.04 10.17
N LYS A 93 13.43 -4.22 9.29
CA LYS A 93 14.28 -3.39 8.40
C LYS A 93 13.87 -1.95 8.12
N ARG A 94 12.60 -1.54 8.19
CA ARG A 94 12.22 -0.13 7.93
C ARG A 94 11.01 0.32 8.74
N ILE A 95 11.09 1.51 9.31
CA ILE A 95 9.95 2.22 9.90
C ILE A 95 9.20 2.86 8.73
N TRP A 96 8.05 2.29 8.37
CA TRP A 96 7.14 2.90 7.39
C TRP A 96 6.30 3.98 8.07
N PRO A 97 5.86 5.02 7.33
CA PRO A 97 4.98 6.03 7.89
C PRO A 97 3.66 5.40 8.34
N MET A 98 3.31 5.57 9.63
CA MET A 98 2.09 5.02 10.22
C MET A 98 0.89 5.97 10.13
N ASN A 99 1.14 7.22 9.76
CA ASN A 99 0.13 8.25 9.59
C ASN A 99 0.38 9.03 8.29
N GLY A 100 -0.61 9.80 7.88
CA GLY A 100 -0.61 10.49 6.59
C GLY A 100 0.35 11.66 6.52
N ARG A 101 0.62 12.31 7.66
CA ARG A 101 1.61 13.40 7.73
C ARG A 101 3.00 12.85 7.39
N ASP A 102 3.41 11.76 8.02
CA ASP A 102 4.71 11.13 7.78
C ASP A 102 4.81 10.61 6.35
N LEU A 103 3.72 10.08 5.79
CA LEU A 103 3.67 9.65 4.40
C LEU A 103 3.87 10.83 3.44
N ILE A 104 3.16 11.93 3.67
CA ILE A 104 3.29 13.16 2.87
C ILE A 104 4.71 13.72 2.97
N GLU A 105 5.30 13.72 4.17
CA GLU A 105 6.69 14.15 4.35
C GLU A 105 7.65 13.25 3.55
N LEU A 106 7.51 11.93 3.65
CA LEU A 106 8.29 10.97 2.87
C LEU A 106 8.16 11.22 1.35
N ILE A 107 6.94 11.43 0.85
CA ILE A 107 6.69 11.73 -0.57
C ILE A 107 7.39 13.04 -0.98
N ASN A 108 7.37 14.03 -0.09
CA ASN A 108 7.99 15.34 -0.29
C ASN A 108 9.51 15.36 -0.11
N GLN A 109 10.19 14.23 0.13
CA GLN A 109 11.65 14.23 0.23
C GLN A 109 12.34 14.13 -1.14
N LYS A 110 11.73 13.45 -2.12
CA LYS A 110 12.36 13.14 -3.41
C LYS A 110 11.33 13.09 -4.54
N PRO A 111 11.67 13.53 -5.77
CA PRO A 111 10.75 13.45 -6.92
C PRO A 111 10.34 12.00 -7.22
N HIS A 112 11.26 11.06 -7.03
CA HIS A 112 11.03 9.62 -7.25
C HIS A 112 9.92 9.06 -6.34
N ASN A 113 9.75 9.64 -5.15
CA ASN A 113 8.71 9.19 -4.23
C ASN A 113 7.33 9.64 -4.71
N THR A 114 7.24 10.84 -5.28
CA THR A 114 6.03 11.35 -5.92
C THR A 114 5.69 10.54 -7.17
N GLU A 115 6.67 10.26 -8.04
CA GLU A 115 6.50 9.40 -9.22
C GLU A 115 6.01 8.00 -8.84
N ALA A 116 6.61 7.40 -7.81
CA ALA A 116 6.18 6.09 -7.32
C ALA A 116 4.74 6.09 -6.80
N LEU A 117 4.32 7.14 -6.07
CA LEU A 117 2.94 7.28 -5.63
C LEU A 117 1.97 7.37 -6.82
N TYR A 118 2.26 8.24 -7.77
CA TYR A 118 1.44 8.39 -8.98
C TYR A 118 1.31 7.06 -9.73
N ALA A 119 2.44 6.37 -9.95
CA ALA A 119 2.44 5.06 -10.61
C ALA A 119 1.58 4.03 -9.86
N GLN A 120 1.60 4.04 -8.53
CA GLN A 120 0.73 3.18 -7.72
C GLN A 120 -0.75 3.49 -7.91
N VAL A 121 -1.11 4.75 -8.16
CA VAL A 121 -2.52 5.12 -8.37
C VAL A 121 -2.99 4.79 -9.79
N VAL A 122 -2.16 5.04 -10.81
CA VAL A 122 -2.63 5.07 -12.21
C VAL A 122 -2.26 3.85 -13.06
N ALA A 123 -1.31 2.99 -12.64
CA ALA A 123 -0.87 1.92 -13.54
C ALA A 123 -2.03 0.95 -13.88
N ASP A 124 -2.23 0.74 -15.18
CA ASP A 124 -3.39 0.05 -15.79
C ASP A 124 -3.72 -1.30 -15.20
N LYS A 125 -2.67 -2.03 -14.88
CA LYS A 125 -2.71 -3.28 -14.16
C LYS A 125 -1.54 -3.20 -13.19
N ALA A 126 -1.60 -3.88 -12.06
CA ALA A 126 -0.34 -4.40 -11.52
C ALA A 126 0.33 -5.18 -12.67
N LEU A 127 1.54 -5.68 -12.50
CA LEU A 127 1.94 -6.77 -13.38
C LEU A 127 1.10 -8.03 -13.04
N GLU A 128 -0.24 -7.94 -13.11
CA GLU A 128 -1.22 -8.99 -12.91
C GLU A 128 -0.95 -10.02 -14.00
N GLY A 129 -0.19 -11.04 -13.63
CA GLY A 129 0.31 -12.09 -14.51
C GLY A 129 1.83 -12.09 -14.73
N GLN A 130 2.58 -11.04 -14.37
CA GLN A 130 4.05 -11.13 -14.29
C GLN A 130 4.51 -11.20 -12.84
N ALA A 131 5.53 -12.03 -12.59
CA ALA A 131 6.15 -12.10 -11.28
C ALA A 131 6.66 -10.70 -10.88
N ALA A 132 6.39 -10.30 -9.63
CA ALA A 132 6.98 -9.11 -9.05
C ALA A 132 8.52 -9.18 -9.14
N CYS A 133 9.19 -8.02 -9.22
CA CYS A 133 10.66 -8.04 -9.24
C CYS A 133 11.24 -8.63 -7.95
N THR A 134 12.48 -9.12 -8.00
CA THR A 134 13.14 -9.81 -6.87
C THR A 134 13.12 -8.97 -5.59
N ASN A 135 13.33 -7.66 -5.68
CA ASN A 135 13.29 -6.75 -4.52
C ASN A 135 11.87 -6.66 -3.93
N CYS A 136 10.84 -6.51 -4.79
CA CYS A 136 9.46 -6.47 -4.33
C CYS A 136 9.03 -7.80 -3.67
N LEU A 137 9.49 -8.94 -4.20
CA LEU A 137 9.27 -10.26 -3.61
C LEU A 137 9.97 -10.39 -2.26
N ALA A 138 11.17 -9.84 -2.12
CA ALA A 138 11.90 -9.75 -0.85
C ALA A 138 11.27 -8.78 0.16
N GLY A 139 10.17 -8.11 -0.20
CA GLY A 139 9.47 -7.16 0.66
C GLY A 139 10.11 -5.77 0.70
N ASP A 140 11.01 -5.45 -0.23
CA ASP A 140 11.57 -4.11 -0.36
C ASP A 140 10.59 -3.13 -1.01
N GLY A 141 10.62 -1.88 -0.53
CA GLY A 141 9.79 -0.79 -1.02
C GLY A 141 8.53 -0.57 -0.17
N LEU A 142 7.97 0.62 -0.36
CA LEU A 142 6.87 1.13 0.46
C LEU A 142 5.54 0.41 0.18
N TYR A 143 5.34 -0.04 -1.06
CA TYR A 143 4.07 -0.59 -1.51
C TYR A 143 4.13 -2.12 -1.62
N PRO A 144 3.03 -2.85 -1.35
CA PRO A 144 3.00 -4.30 -1.48
C PRO A 144 2.99 -4.75 -2.94
N VAL A 145 2.42 -3.92 -3.84
CA VAL A 145 2.23 -4.27 -5.26
C VAL A 145 3.38 -3.73 -6.11
N CYS A 146 3.94 -4.60 -6.95
CA CYS A 146 4.93 -4.24 -7.96
C CYS A 146 4.23 -3.73 -9.22
N VAL A 147 4.30 -2.42 -9.46
CA VAL A 147 3.64 -1.76 -10.60
C VAL A 147 4.66 -1.02 -11.46
N ARG A 148 4.32 -0.80 -12.73
CA ARG A 148 5.10 0.00 -13.68
C ARG A 148 4.15 0.72 -14.63
N VAL A 149 4.43 1.97 -14.93
CA VAL A 149 3.71 2.74 -15.96
C VAL A 149 4.51 2.80 -17.25
N SER A 150 3.85 3.16 -18.35
CA SER A 150 4.54 3.42 -19.63
C SER A 150 5.60 4.52 -19.46
N GLY A 151 6.76 4.33 -20.09
CA GLY A 151 7.91 5.24 -19.97
C GLY A 151 8.78 5.04 -18.71
N GLN A 152 8.36 4.17 -17.78
CA GLN A 152 9.18 3.82 -16.62
C GLN A 152 9.94 2.51 -16.86
N TYR A 153 11.26 2.51 -16.68
CA TYR A 153 12.10 1.32 -16.90
C TYR A 153 12.10 0.33 -15.72
N HIS A 154 11.70 0.78 -14.54
CA HIS A 154 11.75 0.02 -13.29
C HIS A 154 10.38 0.07 -12.60
N CYS A 155 10.11 -0.84 -11.66
CA CYS A 155 8.86 -0.77 -10.91
C CYS A 155 8.85 0.41 -9.92
N ALA A 156 7.65 0.86 -9.52
CA ALA A 156 7.45 1.98 -8.60
C ALA A 156 8.21 1.80 -7.26
N ASN A 157 8.28 0.60 -6.71
CA ASN A 157 9.01 0.31 -5.47
C ASN A 157 10.54 0.49 -5.62
N CYS A 158 11.13 -0.10 -6.66
CA CYS A 158 12.57 0.07 -6.92
C CYS A 158 12.90 1.53 -7.28
N HIS A 159 11.99 2.19 -8.00
CA HIS A 159 12.11 3.59 -8.34
C HIS A 159 12.10 4.49 -7.08
N HIS A 160 11.17 4.27 -6.15
CA HIS A 160 11.11 4.94 -4.84
C HIS A 160 12.44 4.78 -4.06
N GLY A 161 12.97 3.56 -4.01
CA GLY A 161 14.22 3.26 -3.30
C GLY A 161 15.50 3.71 -4.00
N ARG A 162 15.43 4.28 -5.22
CA ARG A 162 16.58 4.47 -6.12
C ARG A 162 17.39 3.19 -6.36
N GLN A 163 16.75 2.03 -6.28
CA GLN A 163 17.36 0.72 -6.53
C GLN A 163 17.09 0.28 -7.97
N GLN A 164 17.20 1.22 -8.89
CA GLN A 164 16.83 1.11 -10.30
C GLN A 164 17.63 0.01 -10.99
N ASP A 165 18.94 0.00 -10.76
CA ASP A 165 19.87 -1.01 -11.30
C ASP A 165 19.64 -2.42 -10.77
N ARG A 166 18.92 -2.56 -9.64
CA ARG A 166 18.61 -3.85 -9.01
C ARG A 166 17.22 -4.36 -9.39
N CYS A 167 16.46 -3.63 -10.22
CA CYS A 167 15.14 -4.06 -10.60
C CYS A 167 15.22 -5.14 -11.69
N SER A 168 14.83 -6.38 -11.36
CA SER A 168 14.84 -7.51 -12.30
C SER A 168 13.85 -7.37 -13.48
N LEU A 169 13.00 -6.33 -13.47
CA LEU A 169 12.11 -5.99 -14.58
C LEU A 169 12.74 -5.00 -15.58
N ARG A 170 14.00 -4.62 -15.37
CA ARG A 170 14.74 -3.75 -16.30
C ARG A 170 14.85 -4.45 -17.66
N PRO A 171 14.42 -3.82 -18.76
CA PRO A 171 14.56 -4.43 -20.08
C PRO A 171 16.04 -4.59 -20.45
N ALA A 172 16.42 -5.80 -20.90
CA ALA A 172 17.79 -6.17 -21.26
C ALA A 172 18.42 -5.27 -22.34
N THR A 173 17.58 -4.64 -23.16
CA THR A 173 17.97 -3.73 -24.25
C THR A 173 18.53 -2.38 -23.79
N SER A 174 18.43 -2.04 -22.49
CA SER A 174 18.97 -0.78 -21.93
C SER A 174 20.47 -0.83 -21.59
N LEU A 175 21.17 -1.93 -21.92
CA LEU A 175 22.62 -2.09 -21.70
C LEU A 175 23.44 -1.91 -22.99
N GLY A 176 22.80 -1.57 -24.12
CA GLY A 176 23.42 -1.66 -25.46
C GLY A 176 23.32 -0.43 -26.37
N ALA A 177 22.99 0.75 -25.85
CA ALA A 177 23.09 2.00 -26.62
C ALA A 177 23.99 2.97 -25.86
N GLY A 178 25.27 2.96 -26.23
CA GLY A 178 26.25 3.91 -25.71
C GLY A 178 25.96 5.33 -26.17
N GLU A 179 26.22 6.29 -25.29
CA GLU A 179 26.68 7.62 -25.68
C GLU A 179 27.89 7.96 -24.82
N ASN A 180 28.93 8.36 -25.56
CA ASN A 180 30.26 8.66 -25.12
C ASN A 180 30.26 9.86 -24.16
N ASN A 181 30.88 9.72 -22.99
CA ASN A 181 31.44 10.85 -22.28
C ASN A 181 32.96 10.75 -22.36
N PRO A 182 33.66 11.77 -22.88
CA PRO A 182 35.12 11.79 -22.89
C PRO A 182 35.65 12.12 -21.48
N GLU A 183 36.67 11.36 -21.10
CA GLU A 183 37.77 11.74 -20.22
C GLU A 183 37.42 12.20 -18.78
N GLY A 184 37.20 11.21 -17.92
CA GLY A 184 37.53 11.28 -16.51
C GLY A 184 38.55 10.20 -16.18
N GLU A 185 39.84 10.53 -16.33
CA GLU A 185 40.95 9.71 -15.87
C GLU A 185 40.87 9.44 -14.36
N GLY A 186 41.30 8.23 -13.96
CA GLY A 186 41.80 8.00 -12.60
C GLY A 186 40.85 7.28 -11.66
N ASN A 187 40.76 5.96 -11.78
CA ASN A 187 41.38 5.03 -10.81
C ASN A 187 40.80 3.62 -10.93
N SER A 188 41.67 2.69 -11.30
CA SER A 188 41.49 1.26 -11.05
C SER A 188 41.26 0.99 -9.56
N PRO A 189 40.38 0.03 -9.22
CA PRO A 189 40.91 -1.12 -8.48
C PRO A 189 40.22 -2.42 -8.92
N LEU A 190 40.85 -3.13 -9.85
CA LEU A 190 40.65 -4.57 -10.06
C LEU A 190 41.65 -5.30 -9.17
N GLN A 191 41.24 -5.63 -7.93
CA GLN A 191 41.79 -6.72 -7.10
C GLN A 191 41.00 -6.76 -5.78
N GLY A 192 40.04 -7.68 -5.65
CA GLY A 192 39.36 -7.86 -4.37
C GLY A 192 38.02 -8.62 -4.36
N THR A 193 37.78 -9.61 -5.23
CA THR A 193 36.50 -10.35 -5.24
C THR A 193 36.52 -11.71 -4.52
N GLU A 194 37.67 -12.19 -4.03
CA GLU A 194 37.71 -13.52 -3.36
C GLU A 194 37.47 -13.47 -1.85
N ARG A 195 37.48 -12.30 -1.20
CA ARG A 195 37.16 -12.15 0.23
C ARG A 195 35.68 -11.95 0.55
N ALA A 196 34.85 -11.60 -0.43
CA ALA A 196 33.42 -11.33 -0.21
C ALA A 196 32.57 -12.61 -0.10
N SER A 197 32.98 -13.71 -0.74
CA SER A 197 32.19 -14.95 -0.74
C SER A 197 32.12 -15.65 0.62
N LYS A 198 33.18 -15.58 1.44
CA LYS A 198 33.20 -16.18 2.79
C LYS A 198 32.37 -15.41 3.82
N SER A 199 32.12 -14.11 3.60
CA SER A 199 31.33 -13.28 4.52
C SER A 199 29.83 -13.48 4.35
N ILE A 200 29.38 -13.83 3.13
CA ILE A 200 27.96 -14.10 2.82
C ILE A 200 27.50 -15.44 3.43
N GLU A 201 28.37 -16.47 3.43
CA GLU A 201 28.02 -17.78 4.01
C GLU A 201 27.83 -17.73 5.53
N ALA A 202 28.66 -16.98 6.26
CA ALA A 202 28.52 -16.83 7.71
C ALA A 202 27.22 -16.08 8.10
N GLY A 203 26.81 -15.08 7.31
CA GLY A 203 25.55 -14.36 7.55
C GLY A 203 24.29 -15.18 7.24
N ASN A 204 24.38 -16.14 6.32
CA ASN A 204 23.24 -16.99 5.98
C ASN A 204 22.92 -18.03 7.08
N ILE A 205 23.93 -18.49 7.82
CA ILE A 205 23.75 -19.45 8.94
C ILE A 205 22.97 -18.79 10.10
N ASP A 206 23.30 -17.54 10.46
CA ASP A 206 22.62 -16.79 11.53
C ASP A 206 21.14 -16.50 11.19
N ILE A 207 20.81 -16.30 9.91
CA ILE A 207 19.43 -16.09 9.48
C ILE A 207 18.61 -17.39 9.59
N ALA A 208 19.18 -18.52 9.18
CA ALA A 208 18.50 -19.83 9.24
C ALA A 208 18.17 -20.23 10.70
N GLU A 209 19.12 -20.02 11.62
CA GLU A 209 18.91 -20.28 13.05
C GLU A 209 17.81 -19.37 13.63
N LYS A 210 17.81 -18.08 13.28
CA LYS A 210 16.76 -17.14 13.71
C LYS A 210 15.38 -17.51 13.16
N ILE A 211 15.29 -18.01 11.93
CA ILE A 211 14.03 -18.50 11.36
C ILE A 211 13.57 -19.74 12.12
N GLY A 212 14.46 -20.70 12.39
CA GLY A 212 14.14 -21.90 13.17
C GLY A 212 13.61 -21.57 14.57
N ASN A 213 14.26 -20.65 15.27
CA ASN A 213 13.84 -20.21 16.61
C ASN A 213 12.46 -19.53 16.61
N LEU A 214 12.12 -18.79 15.55
CA LEU A 214 10.80 -18.16 15.44
C LEU A 214 9.70 -19.16 15.11
N LEU A 215 9.95 -20.11 14.22
CA LEU A 215 9.00 -21.18 13.94
C LEU A 215 8.71 -22.00 15.21
N LEU A 216 9.75 -22.31 15.99
CA LEU A 216 9.59 -23.00 17.27
C LEU A 216 8.78 -22.18 18.29
N LEU A 217 8.88 -20.85 18.25
CA LEU A 217 8.09 -19.96 19.10
C LEU A 217 6.61 -19.96 18.67
N GLU A 218 6.34 -19.86 17.36
CA GLU A 218 4.99 -19.94 16.80
C GLU A 218 4.32 -21.27 17.13
N GLU A 219 5.04 -22.39 17.03
CA GLU A 219 4.52 -23.72 17.40
C GLU A 219 4.13 -23.79 18.89
N LYS A 220 4.93 -23.20 19.78
CA LYS A 220 4.62 -23.13 21.22
C LYS A 220 3.40 -22.26 21.50
N GLU A 221 3.26 -21.13 20.82
CA GLU A 221 2.09 -20.28 20.95
C GLU A 221 0.82 -20.98 20.43
N LEU A 222 0.92 -21.69 19.30
CA LEU A 222 -0.19 -22.46 18.75
C LEU A 222 -0.62 -23.59 19.71
N ALA A 223 0.33 -24.31 20.30
CA ALA A 223 0.05 -25.33 21.31
C ALA A 223 -0.65 -24.73 22.54
N ARG A 224 -0.22 -23.56 23.01
CA ARG A 224 -0.87 -22.83 24.11
C ARG A 224 -2.30 -22.42 23.75
N LEU A 225 -2.53 -21.96 22.53
CA LEU A 225 -3.88 -21.60 22.06
C LEU A 225 -4.79 -22.82 21.99
N HIS A 226 -4.31 -23.97 21.52
CA HIS A 226 -5.08 -25.22 21.53
C HIS A 226 -5.46 -25.66 22.95
N ASP A 227 -4.54 -25.57 23.93
CA ASP A 227 -4.84 -25.85 25.34
C ASP A 227 -5.92 -24.90 25.90
N MET A 228 -5.85 -23.61 25.55
CA MET A 228 -6.88 -22.65 25.95
C MET A 228 -8.25 -22.94 25.33
N VAL A 229 -8.29 -23.39 24.07
CA VAL A 229 -9.53 -23.79 23.39
C VAL A 229 -10.14 -25.02 24.07
N ALA A 230 -9.33 -26.05 24.35
CA ALA A 230 -9.80 -27.25 25.06
C ALA A 230 -10.40 -26.91 26.43
N LYS A 231 -9.73 -26.07 27.22
CA LYS A 231 -10.25 -25.59 28.52
C LYS A 231 -11.57 -24.84 28.39
N LYS A 232 -11.75 -24.07 27.31
CA LYS A 232 -12.99 -23.36 27.04
C LYS A 232 -14.12 -24.33 26.70
N GLU A 233 -13.85 -25.39 25.96
CA GLU A 233 -14.83 -26.44 25.64
C GLU A 233 -15.29 -27.18 26.89
N ASP A 234 -14.37 -27.53 27.80
CA ASP A 234 -14.70 -28.16 29.09
C ASP A 234 -15.61 -27.26 29.96
N LEU A 235 -15.32 -25.96 30.00
CA LEU A 235 -16.17 -24.98 30.69
C LEU A 235 -17.57 -24.90 30.07
N ILE A 236 -17.67 -24.92 28.74
CA ILE A 236 -18.97 -24.93 28.05
C ILE A 236 -19.76 -26.20 28.39
N GLN A 237 -19.12 -27.38 28.43
CA GLN A 237 -19.78 -28.63 28.81
C GLN A 237 -20.25 -28.60 30.26
N THR A 238 -19.43 -28.08 31.17
CA THR A 238 -19.78 -27.92 32.59
C THR A 238 -21.00 -27.01 32.76
N LEU A 239 -21.03 -25.88 32.05
CA LEU A 239 -22.17 -24.95 32.09
C LEU A 239 -23.45 -25.59 31.55
N LYS A 240 -23.37 -26.40 30.48
CA LYS A 240 -24.52 -27.14 29.95
C LYS A 240 -25.06 -28.14 30.99
N ALA A 241 -24.20 -28.89 31.66
CA ALA A 241 -24.61 -29.83 32.70
C ALA A 241 -25.30 -29.13 33.89
N ILE A 242 -24.78 -27.96 34.31
CA ILE A 242 -25.42 -27.14 35.35
C ILE A 242 -26.81 -26.68 34.88
N GLN A 243 -26.93 -26.17 33.66
CA GLN A 243 -28.20 -25.71 33.11
C GLN A 243 -29.25 -26.82 33.05
N GLU A 244 -28.86 -28.04 32.64
CA GLU A 244 -29.73 -29.21 32.62
C GLU A 244 -30.21 -29.57 34.04
N SER A 245 -29.31 -29.57 35.03
CA SER A 245 -29.67 -29.85 36.44
C SER A 245 -30.67 -28.84 37.02
N LEU A 246 -30.54 -27.57 36.64
CA LEU A 246 -31.46 -26.49 37.04
C LEU A 246 -32.82 -26.65 36.37
N SER A 247 -32.84 -27.07 35.10
CA SER A 247 -34.08 -27.31 34.34
C SER A 247 -34.91 -28.50 34.86
N VAL A 248 -34.25 -29.51 35.45
CA VAL A 248 -34.94 -30.63 36.11
C VAL A 248 -35.52 -30.18 37.45
N SER A 249 -34.75 -29.39 38.21
CA SER A 249 -35.18 -28.88 39.53
C SER A 249 -36.41 -27.95 39.45
N SER A 250 -36.57 -27.20 38.36
CA SER A 250 -37.74 -26.33 38.15
C SER A 250 -39.01 -27.08 37.76
N ARG A 251 -38.91 -28.29 37.18
CA ARG A 251 -40.07 -29.13 36.84
C ARG A 251 -40.65 -29.89 38.03
N LEU A 252 -39.88 -30.02 39.11
CA LEU A 252 -40.29 -30.71 40.34
C LEU A 252 -40.96 -29.77 41.36
N ARG A 253 -41.04 -28.47 41.06
CA ARG A 253 -41.77 -27.47 41.85
C ARG A 253 -43.08 -27.13 41.16
#